data_AF-A0A0S8H5W2-F1
#
_entry.id   AF-A0A0S8H5W2-F1
#
_cell.length_a   1.000
_cell.length_b   1.000
_cell.length_c   1.000
_cell.angle_alpha   90.00
_cell.angle_beta   90.00
_cell.angle_gamma   90.00
#
_symmetry.space_group_name_H-M   'P 1'
#
loop_
_entity.id
_entity.type
_entity.pdbx_description
1 polymer ?
#
loop_
_entity_poly.entity_id
_entity_poly.type
_entity_poly.pdbx_seq_one_letter_code
_entity_poly.pdbx_strand_id
1 'polypeptide(L)'
;MFGNEEEFAKAVAKLNVDAQPRPEHQAELRRRMLAAFDQARGETAAPGGSRLAGLRSLIVNRRFMRVAAAAAIVVCVVGVVAVWNPTARSGVALAAVRQRVEQARTACFKLTWYRDGKVEYSGEVKWREPGLMRWEVPGMITIYDWDKGKFVVLMTEARTAHSAEISDLDNPYHRDWIHNLKEMIGSESAEEAGRKDVSGPQAKGWRFREEGWVCTIWADAKTAELLEVEFQTGNTRMVMSEFVLDAELEESLFSLTPPADYACHTQLQMKAGEPAEKDLILLVRVWAMGNGDAFPDSLDARQFSSAAAKVDWTRLEIKSQEEAKQVQDAISRGFWFLYSAYDRTYAGKGVRLGQKETPVFWYRPGKSKNYRVIYADLSVKDVPPEELPKTRSETQPAPAGD
;
A
#
# COMPACT_ATOMS: atom_id res chain seq x y z
N MET A 1 20.99 -36.85 -9.14
CA MET A 1 20.59 -35.89 -8.10
C MET A 1 21.90 -35.31 -7.58
N PHE A 2 22.07 -33.99 -7.55
CA PHE A 2 23.30 -33.37 -7.06
C PHE A 2 23.36 -33.47 -5.53
N GLY A 3 24.54 -33.73 -4.96
CA GLY A 3 24.72 -33.94 -3.52
C GLY A 3 24.64 -32.65 -2.70
N ASN A 4 24.88 -31.49 -3.34
CA ASN A 4 24.73 -30.17 -2.75
C ASN A 4 24.57 -29.08 -3.84
N GLU A 5 24.33 -27.85 -3.40
CA GLU A 5 24.16 -26.67 -4.26
C GLU A 5 25.45 -26.27 -5.00
N GLU A 6 26.63 -26.54 -4.43
CA GLU A 6 27.93 -26.25 -5.06
C GLU A 6 28.21 -27.17 -6.26
N GLU A 7 27.80 -28.45 -6.19
CA GLU A 7 27.82 -29.36 -7.33
C GLU A 7 26.86 -28.91 -8.44
N PHE A 8 25.66 -28.44 -8.08
CA PHE A 8 24.71 -27.89 -9.05
C PHE A 8 25.28 -26.64 -9.73
N ALA A 9 25.84 -25.70 -8.97
CA ALA A 9 26.50 -24.51 -9.51
C ALA A 9 27.67 -24.89 -10.44
N LYS A 10 28.52 -25.86 -10.06
CA LYS A 10 29.61 -26.38 -10.91
C LYS A 10 29.12 -27.15 -12.14
N ALA A 11 27.91 -27.71 -12.12
CA ALA A 11 27.29 -28.32 -13.29
C ALA A 11 26.72 -27.26 -14.24
N VAL A 12 25.98 -26.27 -13.72
CA VAL A 12 25.43 -25.15 -14.50
C VAL A 12 26.54 -24.32 -15.14
N ALA A 13 27.61 -24.00 -14.40
CA ALA A 13 28.76 -23.26 -14.92
C ALA A 13 29.58 -24.02 -16.01
N LYS A 14 29.33 -25.32 -16.21
CA LYS A 14 29.89 -26.11 -17.33
C LYS A 14 28.96 -26.18 -18.53
N LEU A 15 27.69 -25.80 -18.38
CA LEU A 15 26.79 -25.62 -19.52
C LEU A 15 27.14 -24.27 -20.17
N ASN A 16 27.84 -24.31 -21.29
CA ASN A 16 28.15 -23.13 -22.09
C ASN A 16 26.90 -22.65 -22.86
N VAL A 17 25.89 -22.19 -22.10
CA VAL A 17 24.62 -21.71 -22.62
C VAL A 17 24.79 -20.30 -23.14
N ASP A 18 24.69 -20.13 -24.45
CA ASP A 18 24.52 -18.80 -25.04
C ASP A 18 23.15 -18.25 -24.63
N ALA A 19 23.17 -17.30 -23.70
CA ALA A 19 21.99 -16.61 -23.18
C ALA A 19 21.57 -15.41 -24.07
N GLN A 20 22.29 -15.10 -25.15
CA GLN A 20 21.85 -14.10 -26.12
C GLN A 20 20.59 -14.61 -26.86
N PRO A 21 19.47 -13.85 -26.90
CA PRO A 21 18.33 -14.23 -27.72
C PRO A 21 18.74 -14.18 -29.19
N ARG A 22 18.74 -15.33 -29.88
CA ARG A 22 19.20 -15.46 -31.27
C ARG A 22 18.64 -14.33 -32.15
N PRO A 23 19.47 -13.58 -32.91
CA PRO A 23 19.01 -12.41 -33.66
C PRO A 23 17.83 -12.67 -34.60
N GLU A 24 17.79 -13.85 -35.21
CA GLU A 24 16.68 -14.34 -36.04
C GLU A 24 15.33 -14.37 -35.29
N HIS A 25 15.36 -14.77 -34.01
CA HIS A 25 14.16 -14.83 -33.16
C HIS A 25 13.69 -13.43 -32.76
N GLN A 26 14.61 -12.49 -32.52
CA GLN A 26 14.28 -11.08 -32.28
C GLN A 26 13.64 -10.45 -33.53
N ALA A 27 14.18 -10.74 -34.72
CA ALA A 27 13.63 -10.28 -35.99
C ALA A 27 12.23 -10.86 -36.28
N GLU A 28 12.02 -12.15 -35.99
CA GLU A 28 10.72 -12.82 -36.10
C GLU A 28 9.68 -12.20 -35.15
N LEU A 29 10.02 -11.97 -33.87
CA LEU A 29 9.17 -11.30 -32.90
C LEU A 29 8.77 -9.88 -33.35
N ARG A 30 9.75 -9.08 -33.79
CA ARG A 30 9.51 -7.73 -34.31
C ARG A 30 8.57 -7.74 -35.53
N ARG A 31 8.75 -8.71 -36.45
CA ARG A 31 7.87 -8.84 -37.63
C ARG A 31 6.44 -9.21 -37.25
N ARG A 32 6.25 -10.06 -36.22
CA ARG A 32 4.93 -10.43 -35.69
C ARG A 32 4.21 -9.25 -35.01
N MET A 33 4.93 -8.47 -34.20
CA MET A 33 4.35 -7.26 -33.58
C MET A 33 3.84 -6.27 -34.64
N LEU A 34 4.66 -5.97 -35.66
CA LEU A 34 4.28 -5.02 -36.71
C LEU A 34 3.06 -5.50 -37.51
N ALA A 35 3.01 -6.78 -37.88
CA ALA A 35 1.87 -7.36 -38.60
C ALA A 35 0.56 -7.27 -37.79
N ALA A 36 0.59 -7.50 -36.47
CA ALA A 36 -0.57 -7.35 -35.60
C ALA A 36 -1.02 -5.87 -35.50
N PHE A 37 -0.07 -4.93 -35.47
CA PHE A 37 -0.36 -3.49 -35.41
C PHE A 37 -1.01 -2.97 -36.70
N ASP A 38 -0.54 -3.41 -37.86
CA ASP A 38 -1.14 -3.07 -39.16
C ASP A 38 -2.54 -3.71 -39.33
N GLN A 39 -2.74 -4.94 -38.85
CA GLN A 39 -4.05 -5.61 -38.85
C GLN A 39 -5.08 -4.84 -38.02
N ALA A 40 -4.74 -4.47 -36.77
CA ALA A 40 -5.62 -3.68 -35.90
C ALA A 40 -6.01 -2.32 -36.50
N ARG A 41 -5.15 -1.76 -37.39
CA ARG A 41 -5.39 -0.48 -38.07
C ARG A 41 -6.33 -0.58 -39.28
N GLY A 42 -6.55 -1.79 -39.81
CA GLY A 42 -7.40 -2.02 -40.98
C GLY A 42 -8.90 -2.06 -40.68
N GLU A 43 -9.30 -2.41 -39.47
CA GLU A 43 -10.70 -2.71 -39.13
C GLU A 43 -11.56 -1.46 -38.84
N THR A 44 -10.95 -0.28 -38.67
CA THR A 44 -11.66 0.95 -38.25
C THR A 44 -12.17 1.84 -39.40
N ALA A 45 -12.28 1.32 -40.64
CA ALA A 45 -12.56 2.14 -41.83
C ALA A 45 -13.67 1.57 -42.75
N ALA A 46 -14.94 1.86 -42.43
CA ALA A 46 -16.08 1.72 -43.35
C ALA A 46 -17.03 2.95 -43.25
N PRO A 47 -17.55 3.52 -44.36
CA PRO A 47 -18.14 4.87 -44.32
C PRO A 47 -19.67 4.95 -44.46
N GLY A 48 -20.27 5.96 -43.79
CA GLY A 48 -21.64 6.44 -44.00
C GLY A 48 -22.00 7.50 -42.94
N GLY A 49 -22.86 8.48 -43.19
CA GLY A 49 -23.61 8.83 -44.39
C GLY A 49 -24.70 9.85 -44.04
N SER A 50 -24.48 11.14 -44.31
CA SER A 50 -25.26 12.25 -43.73
C SER A 50 -26.73 12.32 -44.17
N ARG A 51 -27.63 12.79 -43.28
CA ARG A 51 -28.67 13.81 -43.61
C ARG A 51 -29.48 14.39 -42.43
N LEU A 52 -29.36 15.72 -42.27
CA LEU A 52 -30.41 16.75 -42.11
C LEU A 52 -31.43 16.79 -40.93
N ALA A 53 -31.51 18.01 -40.36
CA ALA A 53 -32.74 18.80 -40.09
C ALA A 53 -33.66 18.50 -38.88
N GLY A 54 -33.20 18.89 -37.68
CA GLY A 54 -33.70 20.05 -36.89
C GLY A 54 -35.21 20.29 -36.62
N LEU A 55 -35.52 20.60 -35.35
CA LEU A 55 -36.72 21.36 -34.92
C LEU A 55 -36.46 22.13 -33.59
N ARG A 56 -36.57 23.47 -33.68
CA ARG A 56 -37.28 24.43 -32.79
C ARG A 56 -37.21 24.37 -31.24
N SER A 57 -36.47 25.35 -30.70
CA SER A 57 -36.90 26.39 -29.74
C SER A 57 -37.74 26.08 -28.48
N LEU A 58 -37.18 26.43 -27.31
CA LEU A 58 -37.84 27.19 -26.21
C LEU A 58 -36.74 28.07 -25.55
N ILE A 59 -36.72 29.38 -25.80
CA ILE A 59 -37.28 30.48 -24.95
C ILE A 59 -36.48 30.74 -23.65
N VAL A 60 -36.23 32.03 -23.40
CA VAL A 60 -35.28 32.58 -22.43
C VAL A 60 -36.02 33.31 -21.31
N ASN A 61 -35.55 33.23 -20.06
CA ASN A 61 -35.44 34.45 -19.27
C ASN A 61 -34.37 34.45 -18.16
N ARG A 62 -33.87 35.66 -17.87
CA ARG A 62 -33.01 35.98 -16.72
C ARG A 62 -33.83 36.71 -15.66
N ARG A 63 -33.39 36.63 -14.39
CA ARG A 63 -33.21 37.72 -13.40
C ARG A 63 -33.65 37.32 -11.99
N PHE A 64 -32.71 37.27 -11.06
CA PHE A 64 -32.66 38.23 -9.94
C PHE A 64 -31.18 38.55 -9.64
N MET A 65 -30.87 39.71 -9.05
CA MET A 65 -29.50 40.19 -8.89
C MET A 65 -29.42 41.27 -7.78
N ARG A 66 -28.29 41.31 -7.04
CA ARG A 66 -27.93 42.31 -6.00
C ARG A 66 -28.68 42.08 -4.68
N VAL A 67 -28.14 42.42 -3.51
CA VAL A 67 -27.13 43.43 -3.10
C VAL A 67 -25.89 42.70 -2.51
N ALA A 68 -24.62 42.97 -2.86
CA ALA A 68 -23.75 44.14 -2.53
C ALA A 68 -23.58 44.36 -0.99
N ALA A 69 -22.49 44.90 -0.44
CA ALA A 69 -21.14 45.24 -0.93
C ALA A 69 -20.20 45.25 0.31
N ALA A 70 -18.86 45.34 0.23
CA ALA A 70 -17.97 45.61 -0.90
C ALA A 70 -16.86 44.52 -0.96
N ALA A 71 -15.55 44.69 -1.23
CA ALA A 71 -14.68 45.86 -1.43
C ALA A 71 -13.71 45.63 -2.61
N ALA A 72 -12.68 46.49 -2.77
CA ALA A 72 -11.69 46.40 -3.83
C ALA A 72 -10.30 46.92 -3.38
N ILE A 73 -9.30 46.78 -4.25
CA ILE A 73 -7.88 47.21 -4.09
C ILE A 73 -7.01 46.27 -3.23
N VAL A 74 -6.51 45.17 -3.82
CA VAL A 74 -5.07 44.93 -4.13
C VAL A 74 -5.02 43.82 -5.19
N VAL A 75 -4.55 44.13 -6.41
CA VAL A 75 -4.34 43.10 -7.48
C VAL A 75 -3.01 43.27 -8.23
N CYS A 76 -2.42 44.48 -8.28
CA CYS A 76 -1.33 44.80 -9.23
C CYS A 76 0.06 45.02 -8.59
N VAL A 77 0.41 44.36 -7.48
CA VAL A 77 1.73 44.52 -6.82
C VAL A 77 2.60 43.26 -6.82
N VAL A 78 1.98 42.07 -6.70
CA VAL A 78 2.70 40.78 -6.63
C VAL A 78 3.56 40.52 -7.89
N GLY A 79 3.10 40.98 -9.06
CA GLY A 79 3.80 40.79 -10.34
C GLY A 79 5.06 41.64 -10.55
N VAL A 80 5.36 42.62 -9.70
CA VAL A 80 6.52 43.52 -9.89
C VAL A 80 7.65 43.24 -8.89
N VAL A 81 7.32 42.91 -7.63
CA VAL A 81 8.33 42.63 -6.59
C VAL A 81 9.18 41.39 -6.93
N ALA A 82 8.60 40.42 -7.66
CA ALA A 82 9.29 39.21 -8.11
C ALA A 82 10.44 39.46 -9.10
N VAL A 83 10.49 40.63 -9.76
CA VAL A 83 11.45 40.92 -10.84
C VAL A 83 12.81 41.42 -10.33
N TRP A 84 12.89 41.90 -9.08
CA TRP A 84 14.07 42.60 -8.55
C TRP A 84 14.83 41.90 -7.41
N ASN A 85 14.51 40.64 -7.09
CA ASN A 85 15.25 39.87 -6.10
C ASN A 85 16.02 38.69 -6.72
N PRO A 86 17.23 38.89 -7.27
CA PRO A 86 18.00 37.84 -7.97
C PRO A 86 18.51 36.71 -7.06
N THR A 87 18.22 36.76 -5.76
CA THR A 87 18.45 35.65 -4.81
C THR A 87 17.28 34.65 -4.78
N ALA A 88 16.10 35.02 -5.28
CA ALA A 88 14.94 34.15 -5.45
C ALA A 88 15.16 33.17 -6.63
N ARG A 89 16.14 32.28 -6.48
CA ARG A 89 16.52 31.28 -7.50
C ARG A 89 15.32 30.42 -7.88
N SER A 90 15.12 30.26 -9.18
CA SER A 90 14.07 29.46 -9.81
C SER A 90 14.26 27.95 -9.54
N GLY A 91 13.90 27.50 -8.35
CA GLY A 91 13.64 26.09 -8.07
C GLY A 91 12.19 25.75 -8.37
N VAL A 92 11.94 24.50 -8.76
CA VAL A 92 10.58 23.94 -8.87
C VAL A 92 9.77 24.25 -7.59
N ALA A 93 8.54 24.70 -7.80
CA ALA A 93 7.54 24.87 -6.75
C ALA A 93 6.72 23.58 -6.61
N LEU A 94 6.22 23.30 -5.39
CA LEU A 94 5.36 22.14 -5.11
C LEU A 94 4.15 22.08 -6.05
N ALA A 95 3.61 23.23 -6.45
CA ALA A 95 2.51 23.36 -7.41
C ALA A 95 2.80 22.76 -8.81
N ALA A 96 4.06 22.72 -9.26
CA ALA A 96 4.42 22.10 -10.55
C ALA A 96 4.48 20.56 -10.44
N VAL A 97 4.93 20.04 -9.29
CA VAL A 97 4.85 18.61 -8.96
C VAL A 97 3.39 18.20 -8.82
N ARG A 98 2.59 19.00 -8.10
CA ARG A 98 1.14 18.88 -7.95
C ARG A 98 0.44 18.73 -9.30
N GLN A 99 0.67 19.68 -10.21
CA GLN A 99 0.02 19.69 -11.51
C GLN A 99 0.30 18.40 -12.30
N ARG A 100 1.54 17.89 -12.29
CA ARG A 100 1.89 16.63 -12.97
C ARG A 100 1.23 15.41 -12.32
N VAL A 101 1.24 15.32 -10.99
CA VAL A 101 0.57 14.23 -10.28
C VAL A 101 -0.95 14.28 -10.50
N GLU A 102 -1.59 15.45 -10.41
CA GLU A 102 -3.03 15.65 -10.66
C GLU A 102 -3.46 15.29 -12.09
N GLN A 103 -2.61 15.59 -13.08
CA GLN A 103 -2.84 15.29 -14.50
C GLN A 103 -2.67 13.79 -14.82
N ALA A 104 -1.78 13.09 -14.12
CA ALA A 104 -1.47 11.69 -14.38
C ALA A 104 -2.69 10.78 -14.24
N ARG A 105 -2.91 9.91 -15.23
CA ARG A 105 -4.00 8.90 -15.30
C ARG A 105 -3.51 7.47 -15.10
N THR A 106 -2.22 7.24 -15.26
CA THR A 106 -1.54 5.99 -14.94
C THR A 106 -0.20 6.27 -14.24
N ALA A 107 0.31 5.29 -13.51
CA ALA A 107 1.63 5.36 -12.89
C ALA A 107 2.22 3.96 -12.71
N CYS A 108 3.52 3.83 -12.95
CA CYS A 108 4.35 2.73 -12.47
C CYS A 108 5.35 3.27 -11.45
N PHE A 109 5.61 2.52 -10.38
CA PHE A 109 6.69 2.82 -9.43
C PHE A 109 7.05 1.58 -8.62
N LYS A 110 8.18 1.63 -7.93
CA LYS A 110 8.68 0.59 -7.05
C LYS A 110 8.38 0.94 -5.60
N LEU A 111 7.95 -0.05 -4.83
CA LEU A 111 7.55 0.06 -3.43
C LEU A 111 8.49 -0.78 -2.58
N THR A 112 9.37 -0.14 -1.81
CA THR A 112 10.31 -0.82 -0.88
C THR A 112 9.92 -0.55 0.57
N TRP A 113 9.64 -1.59 1.34
CA TRP A 113 9.38 -1.48 2.77
C TRP A 113 10.62 -1.84 3.58
N TYR A 114 10.89 -1.03 4.60
CA TYR A 114 11.99 -1.18 5.54
C TYR A 114 11.45 -1.25 6.98
N ARG A 115 12.01 -2.16 7.79
CA ARG A 115 11.87 -2.16 9.25
C ARG A 115 13.26 -2.25 9.88
N ASP A 116 13.51 -1.41 10.90
CA ASP A 116 14.81 -1.33 11.58
C ASP A 116 15.99 -1.10 10.59
N GLY A 117 15.73 -0.30 9.55
CA GLY A 117 16.68 0.00 8.47
C GLY A 117 16.90 -1.10 7.43
N LYS A 118 16.39 -2.32 7.65
CA LYS A 118 16.52 -3.46 6.72
C LYS A 118 15.32 -3.53 5.80
N VAL A 119 15.53 -3.92 4.53
CA VAL A 119 14.42 -4.20 3.61
C VAL A 119 13.65 -5.43 4.10
N GLU A 120 12.35 -5.28 4.28
CA GLU A 120 11.44 -6.38 4.63
C GLU A 120 10.86 -7.02 3.36
N TYR A 121 10.45 -6.20 2.39
CA TYR A 121 10.08 -6.60 1.04
C TYR A 121 10.20 -5.43 0.05
N SER A 122 10.26 -5.77 -1.24
CA SER A 122 10.19 -4.83 -2.36
C SER A 122 9.23 -5.38 -3.42
N GLY A 123 8.53 -4.50 -4.11
CA GLY A 123 7.64 -4.86 -5.21
C GLY A 123 7.43 -3.72 -6.22
N GLU A 124 6.72 -4.02 -7.30
CA GLU A 124 6.25 -3.03 -8.26
C GLU A 124 4.79 -2.70 -8.00
N VAL A 125 4.42 -1.42 -8.12
CA VAL A 125 3.02 -0.98 -8.14
C VAL A 125 2.73 -0.33 -9.49
N LYS A 126 1.59 -0.71 -10.06
CA LYS A 126 1.01 -0.15 -11.28
C LYS A 126 -0.36 0.39 -10.90
N TRP A 127 -0.68 1.62 -11.28
CA TRP A 127 -1.93 2.31 -10.96
C TRP A 127 -2.54 2.92 -12.21
N ARG A 128 -3.88 2.96 -12.26
CA ARG A 128 -4.66 3.48 -13.38
C ARG A 128 -5.99 4.04 -12.88
N GLU A 129 -6.41 5.20 -13.37
CA GLU A 129 -7.73 5.73 -13.05
C GLU A 129 -8.86 4.95 -13.76
N PRO A 130 -10.04 4.80 -13.13
CA PRO A 130 -10.35 5.20 -11.75
C PRO A 130 -10.08 4.05 -10.76
N GLY A 131 -9.34 4.34 -9.68
CA GLY A 131 -9.18 3.43 -8.53
C GLY A 131 -8.53 2.06 -8.78
N LEU A 132 -7.95 1.79 -9.96
CA LEU A 132 -7.32 0.50 -10.26
C LEU A 132 -5.87 0.49 -9.80
N MET A 133 -5.49 -0.52 -9.01
CA MET A 133 -4.12 -0.69 -8.52
C MET A 133 -3.70 -2.16 -8.57
N ARG A 134 -2.51 -2.44 -9.10
CA ARG A 134 -1.86 -3.75 -9.11
C ARG A 134 -0.54 -3.63 -8.35
N TRP A 135 -0.34 -4.48 -7.35
CA TRP A 135 0.89 -4.56 -6.57
C TRP A 135 1.48 -5.97 -6.69
N GLU A 136 2.77 -6.06 -7.02
CA GLU A 136 3.47 -7.31 -7.34
C GLU A 136 4.72 -7.45 -6.47
N VAL A 137 4.79 -8.53 -5.69
CA VAL A 137 5.95 -8.92 -4.87
C VAL A 137 6.30 -10.38 -5.16
N PRO A 138 7.50 -10.88 -4.78
CA PRO A 138 7.83 -12.29 -4.93
C PRO A 138 6.78 -13.21 -4.31
N GLY A 139 6.20 -14.11 -5.12
CA GLY A 139 5.18 -15.08 -4.72
C GLY A 139 3.73 -14.56 -4.65
N MET A 140 3.48 -13.25 -4.72
CA MET A 140 2.13 -12.68 -4.56
C MET A 140 1.86 -11.47 -5.47
N ILE A 141 0.71 -11.48 -6.13
CA ILE A 141 0.16 -10.34 -6.87
C ILE A 141 -1.18 -9.97 -6.22
N THR A 142 -1.41 -8.69 -5.93
CA THR A 142 -2.71 -8.20 -5.49
C THR A 142 -3.22 -7.13 -6.44
N ILE A 143 -4.46 -7.27 -6.90
CA ILE A 143 -5.14 -6.31 -7.77
C ILE A 143 -6.35 -5.76 -7.01
N TYR A 144 -6.48 -4.44 -6.96
CA TYR A 144 -7.55 -3.68 -6.34
C TYR A 144 -8.31 -2.84 -7.38
N ASP A 145 -9.61 -2.70 -7.12
CA ASP A 145 -10.55 -1.81 -7.78
C ASP A 145 -11.24 -1.03 -6.66
N TRP A 146 -10.59 0.05 -6.22
CA TRP A 146 -10.97 0.80 -5.03
C TRP A 146 -12.37 1.43 -5.19
N ASP A 147 -12.70 1.91 -6.39
CA ASP A 147 -14.04 2.40 -6.76
C ASP A 147 -15.17 1.38 -6.49
N LYS A 148 -14.89 0.08 -6.64
CA LYS A 148 -15.86 -1.01 -6.40
C LYS A 148 -15.62 -1.75 -5.09
N GLY A 149 -14.62 -1.36 -4.32
CA GLY A 149 -14.18 -2.04 -3.09
C GLY A 149 -13.69 -3.47 -3.30
N LYS A 150 -13.24 -3.84 -4.51
CA LYS A 150 -12.96 -5.24 -4.85
C LYS A 150 -11.47 -5.50 -4.99
N PHE A 151 -11.04 -6.67 -4.57
CA PHE A 151 -9.68 -7.10 -4.81
C PHE A 151 -9.56 -8.60 -5.08
N VAL A 152 -8.45 -8.99 -5.71
CA VAL A 152 -8.01 -10.38 -5.82
C VAL A 152 -6.54 -10.48 -5.42
N VAL A 153 -6.23 -11.43 -4.55
CA VAL A 153 -4.85 -11.86 -4.24
C VAL A 153 -4.57 -13.16 -4.99
N LEU A 154 -3.49 -13.19 -5.75
CA LEU A 154 -2.99 -14.34 -6.48
C LEU A 154 -1.69 -14.81 -5.83
N MET A 155 -1.68 -16.01 -5.24
CA MET A 155 -0.48 -16.65 -4.71
C MET A 155 0.14 -17.48 -5.83
N THR A 156 1.22 -16.98 -6.43
CA THR A 156 1.67 -17.46 -7.75
C THR A 156 2.30 -18.85 -7.71
N GLU A 157 3.06 -19.16 -6.66
CA GLU A 157 3.66 -20.49 -6.45
C GLU A 157 2.60 -21.56 -6.15
N ALA A 158 1.59 -21.21 -5.36
CA ALA A 158 0.50 -22.12 -4.99
C ALA A 158 -0.58 -22.25 -6.08
N ARG A 159 -0.61 -21.31 -7.04
CA ARG A 159 -1.69 -21.10 -8.02
C ARG A 159 -3.06 -21.03 -7.33
N THR A 160 -3.14 -20.34 -6.19
CA THR A 160 -4.41 -20.07 -5.50
C THR A 160 -4.82 -18.61 -5.67
N ALA A 161 -6.12 -18.36 -5.80
CA ALA A 161 -6.70 -17.04 -5.90
C ALA A 161 -7.69 -16.80 -4.78
N HIS A 162 -7.66 -15.60 -4.19
CA HIS A 162 -8.56 -15.17 -3.14
C HIS A 162 -9.19 -13.84 -3.56
N SER A 163 -10.44 -13.88 -4.00
CA SER A 163 -11.22 -12.67 -4.30
C SER A 163 -11.96 -12.17 -3.06
N ALA A 164 -12.14 -10.87 -2.94
CA ALA A 164 -12.81 -10.24 -1.82
C ALA A 164 -13.54 -8.95 -2.20
N GLU A 165 -14.49 -8.57 -1.37
CA GLU A 165 -15.30 -7.35 -1.48
C GLU A 165 -15.29 -6.66 -0.11
N ILE A 166 -14.71 -5.46 -0.07
CA ILE A 166 -14.69 -4.56 1.08
C ILE A 166 -15.97 -3.75 1.02
N SER A 167 -16.84 -3.98 1.99
CA SER A 167 -18.01 -3.12 2.23
C SER A 167 -17.65 -2.03 3.24
N ASP A 168 -18.21 -0.84 3.05
CA ASP A 168 -17.96 0.40 3.82
C ASP A 168 -16.59 1.07 3.49
N LEU A 169 -16.53 1.71 2.31
CA LEU A 169 -15.33 2.35 1.74
C LEU A 169 -15.15 3.82 2.14
N ASP A 170 -16.10 4.41 2.89
CA ASP A 170 -16.08 5.82 3.25
C ASP A 170 -14.91 6.19 4.20
N ASN A 171 -14.25 5.18 4.77
CA ASN A 171 -12.98 5.29 5.46
C ASN A 171 -11.86 5.81 4.52
N PRO A 172 -11.24 6.98 4.78
CA PRO A 172 -10.22 7.56 3.89
C PRO A 172 -8.96 6.68 3.72
N TYR A 173 -8.68 5.75 4.65
CA TYR A 173 -7.61 4.76 4.52
C TYR A 173 -7.92 3.64 3.48
N HIS A 174 -9.06 3.71 2.78
CA HIS A 174 -9.42 2.81 1.67
C HIS A 174 -9.43 3.51 0.30
N ARG A 175 -8.94 4.76 0.22
CA ARG A 175 -8.64 5.43 -1.05
C ARG A 175 -7.32 4.96 -1.63
N ASP A 176 -7.19 5.02 -2.95
CA ASP A 176 -5.91 4.73 -3.60
C ASP A 176 -4.82 5.74 -3.17
N TRP A 177 -3.58 5.29 -3.18
CA TRP A 177 -2.49 6.09 -2.64
C TRP A 177 -2.17 7.34 -3.49
N ILE A 178 -2.43 7.30 -4.81
CA ILE A 178 -2.20 8.45 -5.71
C ILE A 178 -3.24 9.54 -5.42
N HIS A 179 -4.49 9.18 -5.11
CA HIS A 179 -5.49 10.13 -4.61
C HIS A 179 -5.01 10.79 -3.31
N ASN A 180 -4.53 10.00 -2.35
CA ASN A 180 -4.00 10.53 -1.09
C ASN A 180 -2.74 11.39 -1.30
N LEU A 181 -1.91 11.08 -2.30
CA LEU A 181 -0.79 11.92 -2.73
C LEU A 181 -1.26 13.24 -3.37
N LYS A 182 -2.30 13.20 -4.23
CA LYS A 182 -2.94 14.40 -4.83
C LYS A 182 -3.46 15.34 -3.73
N GLU A 183 -4.15 14.81 -2.72
CA GLU A 183 -4.62 15.58 -1.55
C GLU A 183 -3.46 16.11 -0.69
N MET A 184 -2.45 15.28 -0.38
CA MET A 184 -1.30 15.68 0.44
C MET A 184 -0.47 16.78 -0.20
N ILE A 185 -0.06 16.63 -1.47
CA ILE A 185 0.65 17.67 -2.23
C ILE A 185 -0.19 18.95 -2.34
N GLY A 186 -1.52 18.82 -2.31
CA GLY A 186 -2.44 19.94 -2.34
C GLY A 186 -2.60 20.71 -1.03
N SER A 187 -2.03 20.23 0.08
CA SER A 187 -2.17 20.82 1.42
C SER A 187 -1.15 21.94 1.72
N GLU A 188 -1.51 22.84 2.64
CA GLU A 188 -0.66 23.96 3.06
C GLU A 188 0.39 23.58 4.13
N SER A 189 0.46 22.31 4.57
CA SER A 189 1.33 21.83 5.65
C SER A 189 2.76 21.45 5.22
N ALA A 190 3.15 21.77 3.98
CA ALA A 190 4.43 21.39 3.39
C ALA A 190 5.62 22.22 3.92
N GLU A 191 6.48 21.61 4.75
CA GLU A 191 7.81 22.12 5.06
C GLU A 191 8.76 21.95 3.85
N GLU A 192 9.76 22.81 3.65
CA GLU A 192 10.87 22.46 2.76
C GLU A 192 11.77 21.40 3.43
N ALA A 193 11.95 20.26 2.77
CA ALA A 193 12.79 19.17 3.29
C ALA A 193 14.28 19.36 2.98
N GLY A 194 14.61 20.27 2.07
CA GLY A 194 15.97 20.57 1.61
C GLY A 194 16.23 20.06 0.18
N ARG A 195 17.44 19.55 -0.06
CA ARG A 195 17.85 18.88 -1.31
C ARG A 195 18.48 17.53 -1.00
N LYS A 196 18.31 16.59 -1.93
CA LYS A 196 18.83 15.22 -1.87
C LYS A 196 19.19 14.81 -3.29
N ASP A 197 20.30 14.10 -3.48
CA ASP A 197 20.59 13.49 -4.77
C ASP A 197 19.84 12.15 -4.83
N VAL A 198 18.90 12.03 -5.77
CA VAL A 198 17.96 10.90 -5.88
C VAL A 198 18.09 10.34 -7.28
N SER A 199 18.64 9.13 -7.40
CA SER A 199 18.89 8.44 -8.68
C SER A 199 19.74 9.21 -9.70
N GLY A 200 20.53 10.20 -9.25
CA GLY A 200 21.44 11.00 -10.07
C GLY A 200 21.09 12.50 -10.13
N PRO A 201 19.84 12.87 -10.46
CA PRO A 201 19.40 14.26 -10.38
C PRO A 201 19.36 14.82 -8.96
N GLN A 202 19.53 16.15 -8.85
CA GLN A 202 19.37 16.87 -7.60
C GLN A 202 17.88 17.16 -7.35
N ALA A 203 17.28 16.42 -6.43
CA ALA A 203 15.91 16.63 -6.02
C ALA A 203 15.79 17.84 -5.08
N LYS A 204 14.65 18.54 -5.17
CA LYS A 204 14.11 19.36 -4.08
C LYS A 204 13.08 18.53 -3.32
N GLY A 205 13.05 18.68 -2.00
CA GLY A 205 12.13 17.95 -1.14
C GLY A 205 11.12 18.81 -0.40
N TRP A 206 9.95 18.25 -0.14
CA TRP A 206 8.91 18.80 0.72
C TRP A 206 8.48 17.76 1.75
N ARG A 207 8.29 18.16 3.01
CA ARG A 207 7.96 17.27 4.11
C ARG A 207 6.61 17.62 4.71
N PHE A 208 5.81 16.60 4.93
CA PHE A 208 4.51 16.64 5.59
C PHE A 208 4.64 15.88 6.90
N ARG A 209 4.09 16.45 7.98
CA ARG A 209 4.15 15.86 9.32
C ARG A 209 2.74 15.80 9.89
N GLU A 210 2.39 14.62 10.38
CA GLU A 210 1.24 14.44 11.26
C GLU A 210 1.69 13.68 12.51
N GLU A 211 0.74 13.30 13.35
CA GLU A 211 1.06 12.55 14.56
C GLU A 211 1.41 11.10 14.24
N GLY A 212 2.62 10.69 14.64
CA GLY A 212 3.14 9.34 14.44
C GLY A 212 3.82 9.10 13.08
N TRP A 213 3.54 9.91 12.04
CA TRP A 213 4.09 9.70 10.70
C TRP A 213 4.65 10.96 10.03
N VAL A 214 5.62 10.76 9.14
CA VAL A 214 6.25 11.79 8.31
C VAL A 214 6.31 11.31 6.86
N CYS A 215 5.85 12.13 5.91
CA CYS A 215 6.09 11.92 4.49
C CYS A 215 7.10 12.94 3.97
N THR A 216 8.03 12.53 3.12
CA THR A 216 8.91 13.42 2.36
C THR A 216 8.82 13.11 0.87
N ILE A 217 8.39 14.10 0.08
CA ILE A 217 8.25 14.02 -1.37
C ILE A 217 9.47 14.67 -2.01
N TRP A 218 10.18 13.92 -2.86
CA TRP A 218 11.36 14.37 -3.60
C TRP A 218 11.03 14.45 -5.11
N ALA A 219 11.26 15.60 -5.73
CA ALA A 219 11.07 15.81 -7.16
C ALA A 219 12.28 16.54 -7.79
N ASP A 220 12.54 16.32 -9.07
CA ASP A 220 13.65 16.98 -9.77
C ASP A 220 13.50 18.51 -9.71
N ALA A 221 14.57 19.20 -9.33
CA ALA A 221 14.55 20.63 -9.07
C ALA A 221 14.40 21.53 -10.33
N LYS A 222 14.38 20.96 -11.54
CA LYS A 222 14.21 21.62 -12.84
C LYS A 222 12.93 21.21 -13.56
N THR A 223 12.64 19.90 -13.65
CA THR A 223 11.54 19.35 -14.47
C THR A 223 10.23 19.20 -13.68
N ALA A 224 10.31 19.08 -12.35
CA ALA A 224 9.21 18.65 -11.49
C ALA A 224 8.72 17.20 -11.73
N GLU A 225 9.53 16.33 -12.33
CA GLU A 225 9.30 14.87 -12.22
C GLU A 225 9.36 14.44 -10.75
N LEU A 226 8.37 13.66 -10.31
CA LEU A 226 8.41 12.96 -9.02
C LEU A 226 9.50 11.89 -9.07
N LEU A 227 10.44 11.88 -8.13
CA LEU A 227 11.58 10.95 -8.11
C LEU A 227 11.45 9.90 -7.01
N GLU A 228 11.02 10.32 -5.82
CA GLU A 228 10.87 9.44 -4.66
C GLU A 228 9.85 10.01 -3.65
N VAL A 229 9.14 9.13 -2.94
CA VAL A 229 8.32 9.50 -1.78
C VAL A 229 8.68 8.58 -0.61
N GLU A 230 9.14 9.16 0.50
CA GLU A 230 9.50 8.46 1.72
C GLU A 230 8.44 8.67 2.81
N PHE A 231 7.70 7.62 3.17
CA PHE A 231 6.87 7.60 4.38
C PHE A 231 7.64 6.95 5.53
N GLN A 232 7.63 7.54 6.72
CA GLN A 232 8.24 6.99 7.92
C GLN A 232 7.28 7.05 9.11
N THR A 233 7.15 5.91 9.81
CA THR A 233 6.36 5.76 11.04
C THR A 233 7.15 4.91 12.02
N GLY A 234 7.63 5.52 13.10
CA GLY A 234 8.51 4.86 14.08
C GLY A 234 9.77 4.28 13.44
N ASN A 235 10.00 2.97 13.60
CA ASN A 235 11.11 2.22 13.02
C ASN A 235 10.84 1.70 11.59
N THR A 236 9.64 1.94 11.05
CA THR A 236 9.21 1.47 9.74
C THR A 236 9.28 2.60 8.73
N ARG A 237 9.82 2.34 7.53
CA ARG A 237 9.89 3.30 6.43
C ARG A 237 9.45 2.63 5.12
N MET A 238 8.55 3.25 4.39
CA MET A 238 8.15 2.87 3.04
C MET A 238 8.75 3.88 2.05
N VAL A 239 9.46 3.41 1.05
CA VAL A 239 10.03 4.25 -0.02
C VAL A 239 9.39 3.85 -1.34
N MET A 240 8.79 4.84 -1.99
CA MET A 240 8.28 4.74 -3.36
C MET A 240 9.26 5.45 -4.29
N SER A 241 9.72 4.77 -5.33
CA SER A 241 10.78 5.28 -6.23
C SER A 241 10.61 4.76 -7.66
N GLU A 242 11.50 5.15 -8.57
CA GLU A 242 11.49 4.67 -9.97
C GLU A 242 10.15 4.99 -10.69
N PHE A 243 9.62 6.19 -10.43
CA PHE A 243 8.33 6.68 -10.94
C PHE A 243 8.31 6.88 -12.45
N VAL A 244 7.28 6.34 -13.10
CA VAL A 244 6.87 6.64 -14.47
C VAL A 244 5.39 7.03 -14.44
N LEU A 245 5.11 8.33 -14.48
CA LEU A 245 3.75 8.87 -14.65
C LEU A 245 3.30 8.75 -16.11
N ASP A 246 1.99 8.60 -16.32
CA ASP A 246 1.36 8.38 -17.63
C ASP A 246 1.97 7.20 -18.42
N ALA A 247 2.37 6.16 -17.69
CA ALA A 247 2.85 4.89 -18.23
C ALA A 247 1.78 4.19 -19.09
N GLU A 248 2.18 3.66 -20.24
CA GLU A 248 1.31 2.83 -21.08
C GLU A 248 1.03 1.49 -20.38
N LEU A 249 -0.24 1.28 -19.99
CA LEU A 249 -0.65 0.13 -19.16
C LEU A 249 -1.89 -0.56 -19.75
N GLU A 250 -1.70 -1.83 -20.13
CA GLU A 250 -2.80 -2.70 -20.55
C GLU A 250 -3.85 -2.85 -19.46
N GLU A 251 -5.11 -2.92 -19.87
CA GLU A 251 -6.26 -3.14 -18.98
C GLU A 251 -6.27 -4.57 -18.39
N SER A 252 -5.69 -5.52 -19.13
CA SER A 252 -5.48 -6.93 -18.76
C SER A 252 -4.80 -7.09 -17.38
N LEU A 253 -3.86 -6.21 -17.06
CA LEU A 253 -3.08 -6.20 -15.82
C LEU A 253 -3.96 -6.00 -14.58
N PHE A 254 -5.10 -5.33 -14.73
CA PHE A 254 -6.03 -4.98 -13.65
C PHE A 254 -7.26 -5.90 -13.59
N SER A 255 -7.22 -7.06 -14.28
CA SER A 255 -8.29 -8.07 -14.21
C SER A 255 -8.47 -8.61 -12.79
N LEU A 256 -9.62 -8.32 -12.18
CA LEU A 256 -10.07 -8.97 -10.94
C LEU A 256 -10.44 -10.45 -11.11
N THR A 257 -10.67 -10.90 -12.36
CA THR A 257 -10.94 -12.30 -12.68
C THR A 257 -9.64 -13.12 -12.51
N PRO A 258 -9.61 -14.15 -11.64
CA PRO A 258 -8.46 -15.03 -11.53
C PRO A 258 -8.10 -15.73 -12.85
N PRO A 259 -6.83 -16.05 -13.10
CA PRO A 259 -6.44 -16.90 -14.22
C PRO A 259 -7.16 -18.27 -14.15
N ALA A 260 -7.57 -18.81 -15.31
CA ALA A 260 -8.39 -20.03 -15.38
C ALA A 260 -7.70 -21.30 -14.85
N ASP A 261 -6.39 -21.24 -14.62
CA ASP A 261 -5.56 -22.30 -14.04
C ASP A 261 -5.32 -22.17 -12.52
N TYR A 262 -5.91 -21.16 -11.87
CA TYR A 262 -5.79 -20.94 -10.43
C TYR A 262 -6.97 -21.56 -9.66
N ALA A 263 -6.67 -22.20 -8.54
CA ALA A 263 -7.67 -22.64 -7.57
C ALA A 263 -8.26 -21.41 -6.84
N CYS A 264 -9.47 -21.00 -7.23
CA CYS A 264 -10.17 -19.90 -6.60
C CYS A 264 -10.83 -20.34 -5.29
N HIS A 265 -10.52 -19.65 -4.19
CA HIS A 265 -11.14 -19.83 -2.88
C HIS A 265 -12.17 -18.72 -2.60
N THR A 266 -13.16 -19.05 -1.78
CA THR A 266 -14.43 -18.31 -1.62
C THR A 266 -14.27 -16.80 -1.44
N GLN A 267 -15.13 -16.07 -2.16
CA GLN A 267 -15.25 -14.61 -2.12
C GLN A 267 -15.49 -14.10 -0.68
N LEU A 268 -14.48 -13.46 -0.09
CA LEU A 268 -14.57 -12.90 1.25
C LEU A 268 -15.31 -11.55 1.21
N GLN A 269 -16.54 -11.50 1.72
CA GLN A 269 -17.19 -10.22 2.01
C GLN A 269 -16.72 -9.70 3.37
N MET A 270 -15.79 -8.75 3.33
CA MET A 270 -15.26 -8.08 4.51
C MET A 270 -16.19 -6.92 4.89
N LYS A 271 -16.78 -6.98 6.08
CA LYS A 271 -17.44 -5.83 6.69
C LYS A 271 -16.38 -4.97 7.39
N ALA A 272 -16.08 -3.79 6.84
CA ALA A 272 -15.14 -2.82 7.42
C ALA A 272 -15.71 -2.07 8.64
N GLY A 273 -16.43 -2.78 9.53
CA GLY A 273 -16.77 -2.24 10.84
C GLY A 273 -15.50 -1.90 11.63
N GLU A 274 -15.57 -0.89 12.50
CA GLU A 274 -14.40 -0.37 13.20
C GLU A 274 -13.59 -1.46 13.93
N PRO A 275 -12.26 -1.50 13.77
CA PRO A 275 -11.42 -2.49 14.42
C PRO A 275 -11.36 -2.20 15.92
N ALA A 276 -11.72 -3.18 16.76
CA ALA A 276 -11.70 -3.02 18.22
C ALA A 276 -10.65 -3.91 18.89
N GLU A 277 -10.22 -3.52 20.11
CA GLU A 277 -9.25 -4.27 20.92
C GLU A 277 -9.67 -5.75 21.12
N LYS A 278 -10.97 -6.01 21.26
CA LYS A 278 -11.56 -7.37 21.32
C LYS A 278 -11.26 -8.24 20.09
N ASP A 279 -11.15 -7.62 18.91
CA ASP A 279 -10.91 -8.31 17.65
C ASP A 279 -9.42 -8.73 17.57
N LEU A 280 -8.51 -7.86 18.02
CA LEU A 280 -7.10 -8.21 18.24
C LEU A 280 -6.94 -9.32 19.28
N ILE A 281 -7.66 -9.24 20.42
CA ILE A 281 -7.61 -10.27 21.46
C ILE A 281 -8.06 -11.63 20.92
N LEU A 282 -9.12 -11.68 20.11
CA LEU A 282 -9.56 -12.93 19.46
C LEU A 282 -8.51 -13.46 18.49
N LEU A 283 -7.94 -12.61 17.63
CA LEU A 283 -6.86 -12.98 16.71
C LEU A 283 -5.66 -13.58 17.46
N VAL A 284 -5.21 -12.96 18.54
CA VAL A 284 -4.07 -13.41 19.36
C VAL A 284 -4.39 -14.67 20.17
N ARG A 285 -5.65 -14.86 20.60
CA ARG A 285 -6.14 -16.14 21.15
C ARG A 285 -6.06 -17.28 20.14
N VAL A 286 -6.56 -17.06 18.91
CA VAL A 286 -6.57 -18.07 17.83
C VAL A 286 -5.14 -18.47 17.44
N TRP A 287 -4.21 -17.49 17.36
CA TRP A 287 -2.78 -17.73 17.19
C TRP A 287 -2.22 -18.70 18.25
N ALA A 288 -2.46 -18.45 19.53
CA ALA A 288 -1.95 -19.30 20.62
C ALA A 288 -2.58 -20.70 20.60
N MET A 289 -3.90 -20.79 20.39
CA MET A 289 -4.63 -22.06 20.31
C MET A 289 -4.10 -22.97 19.19
N GLY A 290 -3.75 -22.40 18.03
CA GLY A 290 -3.14 -23.12 16.91
C GLY A 290 -1.66 -23.49 17.09
N ASN A 291 -1.04 -23.03 18.18
CA ASN A 291 0.37 -23.23 18.49
C ASN A 291 0.58 -23.87 19.88
N GLY A 292 -0.33 -24.76 20.28
CA GLY A 292 -0.21 -25.55 21.52
C GLY A 292 -0.42 -24.73 22.80
N ASP A 293 -1.28 -23.72 22.74
CA ASP A 293 -1.52 -22.72 23.78
C ASP A 293 -0.26 -21.89 24.15
N ALA A 294 0.65 -21.70 23.20
CA ALA A 294 1.80 -20.79 23.30
C ALA A 294 1.74 -19.71 22.21
N PHE A 295 1.98 -18.45 22.55
CA PHE A 295 1.94 -17.35 21.57
C PHE A 295 3.13 -17.44 20.57
N PRO A 296 2.93 -17.05 19.30
CA PRO A 296 3.87 -17.30 18.19
C PRO A 296 5.17 -16.49 18.28
N ASP A 297 6.12 -16.76 17.39
CA ASP A 297 7.38 -16.02 17.30
C ASP A 297 7.18 -14.57 16.84
N SER A 298 6.25 -14.34 15.91
CA SER A 298 5.76 -13.01 15.53
C SER A 298 4.29 -13.02 15.11
N LEU A 299 3.66 -11.86 15.23
CA LEU A 299 2.26 -11.64 14.83
C LEU A 299 2.20 -11.28 13.33
N ASP A 300 2.37 -12.27 12.47
CA ASP A 300 2.32 -12.13 11.00
C ASP A 300 1.37 -13.13 10.33
N ALA A 301 0.81 -12.75 9.17
CA ALA A 301 -0.19 -13.54 8.47
C ALA A 301 0.27 -14.95 8.06
N ARG A 302 1.58 -15.18 7.90
CA ARG A 302 2.15 -16.50 7.55
C ARG A 302 2.12 -17.43 8.76
N GLN A 303 2.53 -16.95 9.93
CA GLN A 303 2.40 -17.68 11.19
C GLN A 303 0.93 -17.89 11.56
N PHE A 304 0.04 -16.94 11.25
CA PHE A 304 -1.40 -17.13 11.45
C PHE A 304 -1.96 -18.26 10.60
N SER A 305 -1.67 -18.29 9.29
CA SER A 305 -2.12 -19.37 8.41
C SER A 305 -1.66 -20.75 8.91
N SER A 306 -0.41 -20.86 9.37
CA SER A 306 0.12 -22.10 9.96
C SER A 306 -0.48 -22.47 11.32
N ALA A 307 -0.93 -21.50 12.12
CA ALA A 307 -1.60 -21.73 13.40
C ALA A 307 -3.08 -22.10 13.18
N ALA A 308 -3.82 -21.32 12.39
CA ALA A 308 -5.25 -21.50 12.11
C ALA A 308 -5.59 -22.90 11.56
N ALA A 309 -4.70 -23.48 10.74
CA ALA A 309 -4.82 -24.84 10.23
C ALA A 309 -4.74 -25.95 11.31
N LYS A 310 -4.29 -25.62 12.53
CA LYS A 310 -4.13 -26.53 13.68
C LYS A 310 -5.07 -26.20 14.85
N VAL A 311 -5.87 -25.14 14.73
CA VAL A 311 -6.79 -24.70 15.79
C VAL A 311 -7.91 -25.72 15.98
N ASP A 312 -8.09 -26.16 17.22
CA ASP A 312 -9.35 -26.77 17.64
C ASP A 312 -10.40 -25.67 17.78
N TRP A 313 -11.18 -25.48 16.71
CA TRP A 313 -12.23 -24.46 16.61
C TRP A 313 -13.41 -24.72 17.57
N THR A 314 -13.55 -25.93 18.12
CA THR A 314 -14.61 -26.23 19.10
C THR A 314 -14.40 -25.46 20.42
N ARG A 315 -13.14 -25.11 20.75
CA ARG A 315 -12.75 -24.28 21.90
C ARG A 315 -13.17 -22.80 21.79
N LEU A 316 -13.82 -22.40 20.70
CA LEU A 316 -14.49 -21.10 20.54
C LEU A 316 -16.02 -21.20 20.73
N GLU A 317 -16.57 -22.39 21.00
CA GLU A 317 -18.00 -22.67 21.19
C GLU A 317 -18.93 -22.21 20.05
N ILE A 318 -18.43 -22.16 18.82
CA ILE A 318 -19.18 -21.74 17.62
C ILE A 318 -20.34 -22.73 17.37
N LYS A 319 -21.58 -22.26 17.51
CA LYS A 319 -22.82 -23.04 17.39
C LYS A 319 -23.54 -22.85 16.05
N SER A 320 -23.14 -21.86 15.23
CA SER A 320 -23.78 -21.55 13.95
C SER A 320 -22.80 -21.05 12.89
N GLN A 321 -23.18 -21.09 11.60
CA GLN A 321 -22.37 -20.50 10.52
C GLN A 321 -22.31 -18.96 10.60
N GLU A 322 -23.31 -18.31 11.17
CA GLU A 322 -23.29 -16.86 11.39
C GLU A 322 -22.28 -16.50 12.49
N GLU A 323 -22.20 -17.26 13.59
CA GLU A 323 -21.10 -17.13 14.57
C GLU A 323 -19.73 -17.42 13.96
N ALA A 324 -19.61 -18.42 13.08
CA ALA A 324 -18.36 -18.72 12.38
C ALA A 324 -17.92 -17.53 11.50
N LYS A 325 -18.87 -16.91 10.78
CA LYS A 325 -18.63 -15.68 10.01
C LYS A 325 -18.23 -14.51 10.92
N GLN A 326 -18.91 -14.31 12.05
CA GLN A 326 -18.58 -13.24 12.99
C GLN A 326 -17.17 -13.41 13.60
N VAL A 327 -16.74 -14.65 13.85
CA VAL A 327 -15.34 -14.97 14.25
C VAL A 327 -14.36 -14.66 13.11
N GLN A 328 -14.69 -14.96 11.86
CA GLN A 328 -13.85 -14.65 10.69
C GLN A 328 -13.74 -13.14 10.43
N ASP A 329 -14.86 -12.40 10.52
CA ASP A 329 -14.91 -10.94 10.42
C ASP A 329 -14.10 -10.30 11.56
N ALA A 330 -14.16 -10.86 12.79
CA ALA A 330 -13.39 -10.39 13.93
C ALA A 330 -11.88 -10.69 13.81
N ILE A 331 -11.49 -11.88 13.33
CA ILE A 331 -10.09 -12.17 12.97
C ILE A 331 -9.57 -11.16 11.94
N SER A 332 -10.38 -10.84 10.94
CA SER A 332 -10.03 -9.88 9.88
C SER A 332 -9.86 -8.45 10.41
N ARG A 333 -10.79 -7.97 11.26
CA ARG A 333 -10.64 -6.69 11.97
C ARG A 333 -9.46 -6.70 12.94
N GLY A 334 -9.16 -7.83 13.57
CA GLY A 334 -8.00 -8.01 14.43
C GLY A 334 -6.67 -7.79 13.70
N PHE A 335 -6.58 -8.22 12.44
CA PHE A 335 -5.42 -7.91 11.58
C PHE A 335 -5.35 -6.43 11.23
N TRP A 336 -6.48 -5.81 10.87
CA TRP A 336 -6.55 -4.38 10.59
C TRP A 336 -6.15 -3.55 11.83
N PHE A 337 -6.59 -3.95 13.02
CA PHE A 337 -6.14 -3.38 14.30
C PHE A 337 -4.63 -3.54 14.50
N LEU A 338 -4.13 -4.77 14.36
CA LEU A 338 -2.72 -5.10 14.55
C LEU A 338 -1.82 -4.26 13.64
N TYR A 339 -2.17 -4.09 12.37
CA TYR A 339 -1.33 -3.36 11.41
C TYR A 339 -1.43 -1.83 11.60
N SER A 340 -2.61 -1.28 11.92
CA SER A 340 -2.82 0.16 12.12
C SER A 340 -2.29 0.73 13.45
N ALA A 341 -2.09 -0.10 14.48
CA ALA A 341 -1.54 0.35 15.77
C ALA A 341 -0.05 0.71 15.65
N TYR A 342 0.30 1.97 15.40
CA TYR A 342 1.66 2.40 15.06
C TYR A 342 2.68 2.31 16.22
N ASP A 343 2.32 2.77 17.42
CA ASP A 343 3.14 2.59 18.63
C ASP A 343 2.70 1.30 19.32
N ARG A 344 3.32 0.18 18.89
CA ARG A 344 3.04 -1.18 19.39
C ARG A 344 4.31 -1.96 19.65
N THR A 345 4.24 -2.94 20.55
CA THR A 345 5.31 -3.92 20.82
C THR A 345 4.71 -5.29 21.08
N TYR A 346 5.37 -6.33 20.58
CA TYR A 346 5.03 -7.73 20.84
C TYR A 346 6.15 -8.40 21.61
N ALA A 347 5.79 -9.09 22.71
CA ALA A 347 6.71 -9.80 23.61
C ALA A 347 6.26 -11.25 23.88
N GLY A 348 5.18 -11.73 23.24
CA GLY A 348 4.55 -13.01 23.57
C GLY A 348 5.32 -14.27 23.20
N LYS A 349 6.43 -14.20 22.45
CA LYS A 349 7.17 -15.36 21.94
C LYS A 349 7.38 -16.47 23.00
N GLY A 350 6.68 -17.59 22.83
CA GLY A 350 6.77 -18.77 23.69
C GLY A 350 6.10 -18.66 25.07
N VAL A 351 5.46 -17.53 25.39
CA VAL A 351 4.60 -17.36 26.57
C VAL A 351 3.36 -18.25 26.42
N ARG A 352 2.80 -18.77 27.53
CA ARG A 352 1.61 -19.64 27.48
C ARG A 352 0.32 -18.87 27.78
N LEU A 353 -0.73 -19.21 27.04
CA LEU A 353 -2.10 -18.74 27.25
C LEU A 353 -2.56 -19.06 28.69
N GLY A 354 -3.13 -18.06 29.38
CA GLY A 354 -3.57 -18.13 30.77
C GLY A 354 -2.61 -17.57 31.82
N GLN A 355 -1.39 -17.13 31.46
CA GLN A 355 -0.40 -16.60 32.42
C GLN A 355 -0.68 -15.14 32.83
N LYS A 356 -1.63 -14.94 33.76
CA LYS A 356 -2.25 -13.64 34.12
C LYS A 356 -1.36 -12.40 34.20
N GLU A 357 -0.15 -12.52 34.74
CA GLU A 357 0.76 -11.38 34.96
C GLU A 357 1.94 -11.35 33.97
N THR A 358 1.89 -12.15 32.90
CA THR A 358 2.87 -12.10 31.80
C THR A 358 2.32 -11.25 30.64
N PRO A 359 2.87 -10.07 30.36
CA PRO A 359 2.45 -9.23 29.23
C PRO A 359 2.94 -9.81 27.89
N VAL A 360 2.10 -9.79 26.86
CA VAL A 360 2.40 -10.39 25.53
C VAL A 360 2.35 -9.39 24.39
N PHE A 361 1.56 -8.33 24.50
CA PHE A 361 1.46 -7.26 23.51
C PHE A 361 1.07 -5.97 24.21
N TRP A 362 1.58 -4.83 23.75
CA TRP A 362 1.09 -3.52 24.18
C TRP A 362 1.13 -2.49 23.07
N TYR A 363 0.24 -1.50 23.16
CA TYR A 363 0.15 -0.41 22.19
C TYR A 363 -0.39 0.88 22.83
N ARG A 364 -0.12 2.03 22.21
CA ARG A 364 -0.65 3.33 22.65
C ARG A 364 -1.87 3.73 21.80
N PRO A 365 -3.07 3.88 22.38
CA PRO A 365 -4.23 4.37 21.63
C PRO A 365 -4.10 5.86 21.28
N GLY A 366 -3.66 6.17 20.06
CA GLY A 366 -3.53 7.56 19.56
C GLY A 366 -2.76 8.47 20.53
N LYS A 367 -3.40 9.57 20.95
CA LYS A 367 -2.84 10.56 21.90
C LYS A 367 -2.80 10.11 23.37
N SER A 368 -3.11 8.86 23.70
CA SER A 368 -3.15 8.38 25.08
C SER A 368 -1.80 8.58 25.79
N LYS A 369 -1.85 8.97 27.07
CA LYS A 369 -0.66 8.97 27.94
C LYS A 369 -0.25 7.55 28.34
N ASN A 370 -1.22 6.65 28.44
CA ASN A 370 -1.03 5.27 28.90
C ASN A 370 -1.07 4.29 27.72
N TYR A 371 -0.34 3.20 27.85
CA TYR A 371 -0.41 2.04 26.99
C TYR A 371 -1.53 1.10 27.42
N ARG A 372 -2.13 0.40 26.45
CA ARG A 372 -2.96 -0.78 26.67
C ARG A 372 -2.04 -2.00 26.64
N VAL A 373 -1.93 -2.70 27.76
CA VAL A 373 -1.09 -3.91 27.89
C VAL A 373 -2.00 -5.13 27.94
N ILE A 374 -1.89 -5.98 26.92
CA ILE A 374 -2.57 -7.27 26.81
C ILE A 374 -1.69 -8.34 27.46
N TYR A 375 -2.27 -9.06 28.41
CA TYR A 375 -1.62 -10.13 29.16
C TYR A 375 -1.89 -11.50 28.55
N ALA A 376 -1.10 -12.50 28.95
CA ALA A 376 -1.19 -13.85 28.43
C ALA A 376 -2.49 -14.59 28.82
N ASP A 377 -3.24 -14.13 29.83
CA ASP A 377 -4.61 -14.59 30.10
C ASP A 377 -5.68 -13.84 29.28
N LEU A 378 -5.26 -12.97 28.37
CA LEU A 378 -6.08 -12.08 27.53
C LEU A 378 -6.81 -10.97 28.31
N SER A 379 -6.47 -10.73 29.58
CA SER A 379 -6.84 -9.49 30.26
C SER A 379 -6.06 -8.30 29.69
N VAL A 380 -6.61 -7.08 29.89
CA VAL A 380 -5.98 -5.83 29.47
C VAL A 380 -5.94 -4.86 30.63
N LYS A 381 -4.81 -4.16 30.80
CA LYS A 381 -4.63 -3.10 31.81
C LYS A 381 -4.12 -1.82 31.13
N ASP A 382 -4.54 -0.67 31.62
CA ASP A 382 -3.94 0.62 31.28
C ASP A 382 -2.68 0.83 32.12
N VAL A 383 -1.54 1.03 31.48
CA VAL A 383 -0.21 1.10 32.13
C VAL A 383 0.54 2.35 31.66
N PRO A 384 1.10 3.18 32.55
CA PRO A 384 1.88 4.35 32.15
C PRO A 384 3.24 3.94 31.53
N PRO A 385 3.87 4.78 30.69
CA PRO A 385 5.10 4.41 29.97
C PRO A 385 6.25 3.95 30.87
N GLU A 386 6.37 4.51 32.08
CA GLU A 386 7.36 4.18 33.10
C GLU A 386 7.16 2.80 33.77
N GLU A 387 5.95 2.23 33.69
CA GLU A 387 5.62 0.89 34.19
C GLU A 387 5.61 -0.17 33.07
N LEU A 388 5.97 0.20 31.83
CA LEU A 388 5.99 -0.76 30.73
C LEU A 388 6.96 -1.93 30.99
N PRO A 389 6.63 -3.14 30.49
CA PRO A 389 7.50 -4.29 30.63
C PRO A 389 8.79 -4.09 29.81
N LYS A 390 9.93 -4.06 30.48
CA LYS A 390 11.24 -4.09 29.81
C LYS A 390 11.32 -5.33 28.92
N THR A 391 11.61 -5.14 27.64
CA THR A 391 11.59 -6.26 26.71
C THR A 391 12.74 -7.21 27.02
N ARG A 392 12.57 -8.50 26.71
CA ARG A 392 13.62 -9.51 26.94
C ARG A 392 14.92 -9.21 26.15
N SER A 393 14.81 -8.39 25.10
CA SER A 393 15.96 -7.89 24.32
C SER A 393 16.83 -6.87 25.06
N GLU A 394 16.32 -6.19 26.09
CA GLU A 394 17.07 -5.20 26.88
C GLU A 394 17.71 -5.84 28.14
N THR A 395 17.25 -7.02 28.52
CA THR A 395 17.62 -7.69 29.79
C THR A 395 18.56 -8.88 29.62
N GLN A 396 18.88 -9.26 28.38
CA GLN A 396 19.95 -10.21 28.11
C GLN A 396 21.26 -9.44 27.90
N PRO A 397 22.24 -9.48 28.83
CA PRO A 397 23.56 -8.95 28.55
C PRO A 397 24.16 -9.69 27.36
N ALA A 398 24.97 -9.00 26.55
CA ALA A 398 25.69 -9.64 25.47
C ALA A 398 26.47 -10.85 26.01
N PRO A 399 26.46 -12.00 25.32
CA PRO A 399 27.24 -13.15 25.78
C PRO A 399 28.71 -12.74 25.90
N ALA A 400 29.31 -13.01 27.05
CA ALA A 400 30.75 -12.85 27.21
C ALA A 400 31.43 -13.76 26.18
N GLY A 401 32.32 -13.18 25.37
CA GLY A 401 33.11 -13.93 24.41
C GLY A 401 34.32 -14.55 25.11
N ASP A 402 34.26 -15.87 25.28
CA ASP A 402 35.41 -16.75 25.52
C ASP A 402 35.92 -17.31 24.17
#